data_AF-A0A6J6CJV7-F1
#
_entry.id   AF-A0A6J6CJV7-F1
#
_cell.length_a   1.000
_cell.length_b   1.000
_cell.length_c   1.000
_cell.angle_alpha   90.00
_cell.angle_beta   90.00
_cell.angle_gamma   90.00
#
_symmetry.space_group_name_H-M   'P 1'
#
loop_
_entity.id
_entity.type
_entity.pdbx_description
1 polymer ?
#
loop_
_entity_poly.entity_id
_entity_poly.type
_entity_poly.pdbx_seq_one_letter_code
_entity_poly.pdbx_strand_id
1 'polypeptide(L)' 'MSWSVGHEFTEKTFTVNRSDLKQYADASGDQNPIHQDEAFAQSVGLPNVIAHGMYTMALAGEAIRNWVGSEKSLTEL' A
#
# COMPACT_ATOMS: atom_id res chain seq x y z
N MET A 1 19.88 18.33 5.81
CA MET A 1 18.74 18.06 6.72
C MET A 1 19.17 16.99 7.73
N SER A 2 19.31 17.34 9.01
CA SER A 2 19.64 16.38 10.08
C SER A 2 18.37 15.99 10.84
N TRP A 3 18.11 14.69 10.96
CA TRP A 3 17.01 14.15 11.78
C TRP A 3 17.53 13.78 13.18
N SER A 4 16.64 13.74 14.15
CA SER A 4 16.91 13.26 15.51
C SER A 4 15.87 12.22 15.91
N VAL A 5 16.20 11.39 16.90
CA VAL A 5 15.22 10.47 17.50
C VAL A 5 14.01 11.27 18.01
N GLY A 6 12.81 10.76 17.75
CA GLY A 6 11.55 11.44 18.07
C GLY A 6 11.10 12.47 17.03
N HIS A 7 11.79 12.60 15.91
CA HIS A 7 11.32 13.44 14.81
C HIS A 7 10.09 12.80 14.14
N GLU A 8 9.01 13.56 14.06
CA GLU A 8 7.78 13.16 13.37
C GLU A 8 7.78 13.65 11.93
N PHE A 9 7.23 12.83 11.03
CA PHE A 9 7.15 13.16 9.61
C PHE A 9 5.74 13.62 9.24
N THR A 10 5.65 14.41 8.18
CA THR A 10 4.36 14.86 7.67
C THR A 10 3.49 13.65 7.31
N GLU A 11 2.25 13.68 7.80
CA GLU A 11 1.25 12.68 7.47
C GLU A 11 1.01 12.61 5.95
N LYS A 12 0.85 11.39 5.44
CA LYS A 12 0.49 11.14 4.04
C LYS A 12 -0.72 10.23 3.97
N THR A 13 -1.79 10.73 3.37
CA THR A 13 -3.02 9.97 3.10
C THR A 13 -3.06 9.50 1.66
N PHE A 14 -3.46 8.25 1.46
CA PHE A 14 -3.71 7.65 0.15
C PHE A 14 -5.17 7.22 0.07
N THR A 15 -5.86 7.64 -0.98
CA THR A 15 -7.21 7.14 -1.30
C THR A 15 -7.06 5.90 -2.16
N VAL A 16 -7.57 4.76 -1.69
CA VAL A 16 -7.56 3.50 -2.43
C VAL A 16 -8.97 3.20 -2.93
N ASN A 17 -9.09 2.91 -4.23
CA ASN A 17 -10.33 2.55 -4.89
C ASN A 17 -10.20 1.22 -5.63
N ARG A 18 -11.31 0.70 -6.17
CA ARG A 18 -11.36 -0.61 -6.85
C ARG A 18 -10.43 -0.71 -8.07
N SER A 19 -10.26 0.39 -8.80
CA SER A 19 -9.37 0.40 -9.96
C SER A 19 -7.90 0.25 -9.56
N ASP A 20 -7.52 0.74 -8.38
CA ASP A 20 -6.17 0.54 -7.85
C ASP A 20 -5.92 -0.93 -7.51
N LEU A 21 -6.91 -1.59 -6.88
CA LEU A 21 -6.81 -3.02 -6.56
C LEU A 21 -6.67 -3.88 -7.80
N LYS A 22 -7.42 -3.56 -8.86
CA LYS A 22 -7.32 -4.23 -10.15
C LYS A 22 -5.95 -4.03 -10.80
N GLN A 23 -5.46 -2.80 -10.83
CA GLN A 23 -4.14 -2.47 -11.38
C GLN A 23 -3.02 -3.19 -10.61
N TYR A 24 -3.11 -3.25 -9.28
CA TYR A 24 -2.12 -3.96 -8.47
C TYR A 24 -2.17 -5.47 -8.70
N ALA A 25 -3.36 -6.07 -8.79
CA ALA A 25 -3.50 -7.49 -9.13
C ALA A 25 -2.83 -7.80 -10.48
N ASP A 26 -3.05 -6.96 -11.49
CA ASP A 26 -2.46 -7.12 -12.82
C ASP A 26 -0.93 -6.97 -12.80
N ALA A 27 -0.41 -6.02 -12.04
CA ALA A 27 1.03 -5.76 -11.94
C ALA A 27 1.77 -6.82 -11.10
N SER A 28 1.18 -7.28 -10.00
CA SER A 28 1.80 -8.24 -9.08
C SER A 28 1.60 -9.70 -9.50
N GLY A 29 0.59 -9.98 -10.32
CA GLY A 29 0.14 -11.34 -10.60
C GLY A 29 -0.68 -11.98 -9.46
N ASP A 30 -0.87 -11.29 -8.33
CA ASP A 30 -1.74 -11.75 -7.26
C ASP A 30 -3.21 -11.48 -7.61
N GLN A 31 -3.80 -12.49 -8.23
CA GLN A 31 -5.18 -12.50 -8.70
C GLN A 31 -6.16 -13.09 -7.66
N ASN A 32 -5.79 -13.16 -6.38
CA ASN A 32 -6.67 -13.72 -5.35
C ASN A 32 -8.04 -12.99 -5.33
N PRO A 33 -9.17 -13.72 -5.46
CA PRO A 33 -10.49 -13.13 -5.60
C PRO A 33 -10.93 -12.26 -4.41
N ILE A 34 -10.35 -12.41 -3.22
CA ILE A 34 -10.66 -11.53 -2.08
C ILE A 34 -10.34 -10.05 -2.35
N HIS A 35 -9.51 -9.75 -3.36
CA HIS A 35 -9.14 -8.40 -3.76
C HIS A 35 -9.98 -7.84 -4.91
N GLN A 36 -10.78 -8.66 -5.58
CA GLN A 36 -11.40 -8.30 -6.87
C GLN A 36 -12.89 -8.62 -6.94
N ASP A 37 -13.34 -9.70 -6.29
CA ASP A 37 -14.72 -10.18 -6.31
C ASP A 37 -15.36 -9.98 -4.93
N GLU A 38 -16.35 -9.09 -4.89
CA GLU A 38 -17.07 -8.77 -3.65
C GLU A 38 -17.91 -9.94 -3.14
N ALA A 39 -18.54 -10.71 -4.02
CA ALA A 39 -19.34 -11.86 -3.63
C ALA A 39 -18.45 -12.94 -3.03
N PHE A 40 -17.28 -13.20 -3.64
CA PHE A 40 -16.30 -14.12 -3.07
C PHE A 40 -15.77 -13.62 -1.73
N ALA A 41 -15.36 -12.35 -1.64
CA ALA A 41 -14.85 -11.76 -0.39
C ALA A 41 -15.88 -11.87 0.75
N GLN A 42 -17.16 -11.57 0.48
CA GLN A 42 -18.23 -11.74 1.45
C GLN A 42 -18.48 -13.20 1.82
N SER A 43 -18.38 -14.13 0.87
CA SER A 43 -18.54 -15.57 1.14
C SER A 43 -17.50 -16.13 2.10
N VAL A 44 -16.31 -15.51 2.18
CA VAL A 44 -15.24 -15.87 3.11
C VAL A 44 -15.20 -15.00 4.38
N GLY A 45 -16.24 -14.19 4.62
CA GLY A 45 -16.44 -13.44 5.86
C GLY A 45 -15.84 -12.02 5.87
N LEU A 46 -15.38 -11.50 4.73
CA LEU A 46 -14.94 -10.11 4.63
C LEU A 46 -16.13 -9.18 4.38
N PRO A 47 -16.12 -7.93 4.88
CA PRO A 47 -17.23 -6.99 4.65
C PRO A 47 -17.31 -6.51 3.19
N ASN A 48 -16.18 -6.50 2.49
CA ASN A 48 -16.05 -6.21 1.06
C ASN A 48 -14.69 -6.74 0.56
N VAL A 49 -14.33 -6.51 -0.70
CA VAL A 49 -12.95 -6.70 -1.15
C VAL A 49 -12.01 -5.82 -0.33
N ILE A 50 -10.80 -6.32 -0.14
CA ILE A 50 -9.76 -5.65 0.63
C ILE A 50 -8.54 -5.40 -0.24
N ALA A 51 -7.74 -4.41 0.10
CA ALA A 51 -6.46 -4.18 -0.56
C ALA A 51 -5.49 -5.34 -0.30
N HIS A 52 -4.62 -5.64 -1.28
CA HIS A 52 -3.50 -6.56 -1.07
C HIS A 52 -2.57 -6.04 0.03
N GLY A 53 -2.08 -6.92 0.90
CA GLY A 53 -1.12 -6.53 1.95
C GLY A 53 0.16 -5.92 1.36
N MET A 54 0.64 -6.46 0.23
CA MET A 54 1.82 -5.90 -0.44
C MET A 54 1.54 -4.59 -1.17
N TYR A 55 0.27 -4.29 -1.49
CA TYR A 55 -0.09 -2.98 -2.03
C TYR A 55 -0.02 -1.90 -0.95
N THR A 56 -0.56 -2.17 0.24
CA THR A 56 -0.45 -1.21 1.36
C THR A 56 1.00 -1.01 1.80
N MET A 57 1.81 -2.07 1.79
CA MET A 57 3.26 -1.96 2.01
C MET A 57 3.94 -1.07 0.96
N ALA A 58 3.58 -1.21 -0.32
CA ALA A 58 4.14 -0.37 -1.38
C ALA A 58 3.82 1.12 -1.20
N LEU A 59 2.59 1.45 -0.75
CA LEU A 59 2.17 2.82 -0.44
C LEU A 59 2.93 3.39 0.77
N ALA A 60 3.14 2.59 1.82
CA ALA A 60 3.98 2.98 2.96
C ALA A 60 5.43 3.27 2.52
N GLY A 61 6.00 2.38 1.69
CA GLY A 61 7.32 2.59 1.10
C GLY A 61 7.38 3.85 0.24
N GLU A 62 6.31 4.19 -0.48
CA GLU A 62 6.22 5.45 -1.24
C GLU A 62 6.25 6.68 -0.33
N ALA A 63 5.47 6.67 0.76
CA ALA A 63 5.50 7.76 1.74
C ALA A 63 6.88 7.96 2.34
N ILE A 64 7.56 6.87 2.71
CA ILE A 64 8.92 6.90 3.25
C ILE A 64 9.90 7.44 2.20
N ARG A 65 9.86 6.95 0.96
CA ARG A 65 10.73 7.45 -0.14
C ARG A 65 10.55 8.95 -0.36
N ASN A 66 9.31 9.43 -0.39
CA ASN A 66 9.00 10.84 -0.58
C ASN A 66 9.52 11.70 0.57
N TRP A 67 9.51 11.19 1.81
CA TRP A 67 10.09 11.89 2.95
C TRP A 67 11.63 11.92 2.91
N VAL A 68 12.25 10.76 2.66
CA VAL A 68 13.71 10.61 2.66
C VAL A 68 14.37 11.45 1.56
N GLY A 69 13.70 11.63 0.42
CA GLY A 69 14.21 12.36 -0.74
C GLY A 69 15.22 11.55 -1.56
N SER A 70 15.48 11.97 -2.80
CA SER A 70 16.28 11.21 -3.77
C SER A 70 17.77 11.08 -3.44
N GLU A 71 18.29 11.91 -2.53
CA GLU A 71 19.72 11.93 -2.18
C GLU A 71 20.10 10.93 -1.08
N LYS A 72 19.11 10.24 -0.50
CA LYS A 72 19.32 9.31 0.61
C LYS A 72 18.80 7.92 0.21
N SER A 73 19.53 6.88 0.58
CA SER A 73 19.20 5.49 0.24
C SER A 73 18.37 4.80 1.32
N LEU A 74 17.34 4.07 0.92
CA LEU A 74 16.70 3.06 1.75
C LEU A 74 17.48 1.76 1.63
N THR A 75 17.99 1.25 2.75
CA THR A 75 18.83 0.05 2.77
C THR A 75 18.04 -1.21 3.10
N GLU A 76 16.89 -1.08 3.79
CA GLU A 76 16.00 -2.18 4.22
C GLU A 76 14.54 -1.65 4.23
N LEU A 77 13.57 -2.48 3.80
CA LEU A 77 12.12 -2.23 3.82
C LEU A 77 11.40 -3.40 4.49
#